data_AF-A0AAI8X169-F1
#
_entry.id   AF-A0AAI8X169-F1
#
_cell.length_a   1.000
_cell.length_b   1.000
_cell.length_c   1.000
_cell.angle_alpha   90.00
_cell.angle_beta   90.00
_cell.angle_gamma   90.00
#
_symmetry.space_group_name_H-M   'P 1'
#
loop_
_entity.id
_entity.type
_entity.pdbx_description
1 polymer ?
#
loop_
_entity_poly.entity_id
_entity_poly.type
_entity_poly.pdbx_seq_one_letter_code
_entity_poly.pdbx_strand_id
1 'polypeptide(L)'
;MVAKTLLAGVPLVAVPGGGDQWEIANRVVRQGSARLIRPLSADALVAAVNEVLSSPGYRAAAQRAAAGIADVADPVRVCREALAG
;
A
#
# COMPACT_ATOMS: atom_id res chain seq x y z
N MET A 1 -8.01 -0.45 -2.91
CA MET A 1 -7.05 0.46 -3.55
C MET A 1 -5.61 0.12 -3.20
N VAL A 2 -5.23 0.12 -1.92
CA VAL A 2 -3.84 -0.15 -1.46
C VAL A 2 -3.18 -1.37 -2.09
N ALA A 3 -3.83 -2.56 -2.03
CA ALA A 3 -3.26 -3.79 -2.59
C ALA A 3 -2.94 -3.66 -4.09
N LYS A 4 -3.86 -3.12 -4.90
CA LYS A 4 -3.65 -2.92 -6.35
C LYS A 4 -2.45 -2.00 -6.62
N THR A 5 -2.33 -0.92 -5.86
CA THR A 5 -1.24 0.05 -6.00
C THR A 5 0.13 -0.58 -5.66
N LEU A 6 0.19 -1.35 -4.57
CA LEU A 6 1.43 -2.02 -4.18
C LEU A 6 1.79 -3.17 -5.12
N LEU A 7 0.82 -3.93 -5.63
CA LEU A 7 1.05 -4.95 -6.66
C LEU A 7 1.62 -4.36 -7.96
N ALA A 8 1.29 -3.10 -8.26
CA ALA A 8 1.89 -2.38 -9.38
C ALA A 8 3.29 -1.80 -9.06
N GLY A 9 3.80 -1.99 -7.83
CA GLY A 9 5.09 -1.43 -7.39
C GLY A 9 5.08 0.10 -7.30
N VAL A 10 3.91 0.71 -7.07
CA VAL A 10 3.73 2.16 -7.02
C VAL A 10 3.55 2.60 -5.56
N PRO A 11 4.30 3.61 -5.08
CA PRO A 11 4.06 4.17 -3.74
C PRO A 11 2.80 5.05 -3.71
N LEU A 12 2.31 5.38 -2.51
CA LEU A 12 1.04 6.11 -2.37
C LEU A 12 1.06 7.17 -1.26
N VAL A 13 0.23 8.20 -1.44
CA VAL A 13 -0.20 9.07 -0.33
C VAL A 13 -1.53 8.55 0.20
N ALA A 14 -1.58 8.23 1.49
CA ALA A 14 -2.76 7.71 2.16
C ALA A 14 -3.50 8.83 2.92
N VAL A 15 -4.79 8.97 2.63
CA VAL A 15 -5.72 9.85 3.35
C VAL A 15 -6.79 8.97 3.99
N PRO A 16 -6.50 8.30 5.12
CA PRO A 16 -7.47 7.39 5.72
C PRO A 16 -8.67 8.16 6.24
N GLY A 17 -9.87 7.61 6.10
CA GLY A 17 -11.09 8.09 6.76
C GLY A 17 -11.25 7.51 8.16
N GLY A 18 -11.73 6.28 8.26
CA GLY A 18 -11.90 5.58 9.54
C GLY A 18 -11.94 4.07 9.35
N GLY A 19 -12.15 3.32 10.44
CA GLY A 19 -12.20 1.86 10.40
C GLY A 19 -10.87 1.22 10.00
N ASP A 20 -10.95 0.20 9.15
CA ASP A 20 -9.80 -0.57 8.66
C ASP A 20 -8.77 0.28 7.89
N GLN A 21 -9.23 1.37 7.25
CA GLN A 21 -8.38 2.28 6.50
C GLN A 21 -7.26 2.87 7.36
N TRP A 22 -7.54 3.15 8.64
CA TRP A 22 -6.54 3.70 9.55
C TRP A 22 -5.41 2.70 9.81
N GLU A 23 -5.77 1.47 10.12
CA GLU A 23 -4.80 0.42 10.41
C GLU A 23 -3.98 0.08 9.16
N ILE A 24 -4.65 -0.06 8.00
CA ILE A 24 -3.99 -0.32 6.72
C ILE A 24 -3.01 0.80 6.37
N ALA A 25 -3.41 2.07 6.51
CA ALA A 25 -2.54 3.21 6.24
C ALA A 25 -1.30 3.20 7.14
N ASN A 26 -1.45 2.93 8.45
CA ASN A 26 -0.32 2.82 9.37
C ASN A 26 0.61 1.64 9.01
N ARG A 27 0.06 0.50 8.57
CA ARG A 27 0.87 -0.63 8.12
C ARG A 27 1.74 -0.28 6.92
N VAL A 28 1.18 0.39 5.90
CA VAL A 28 1.95 0.75 4.69
C VAL A 28 2.92 1.92 4.92
N VAL A 29 2.62 2.83 5.85
CA VAL A 29 3.58 3.84 6.30
C VAL A 29 4.76 3.17 7.02
N ARG A 30 4.49 2.25 7.96
CA ARG A 30 5.54 1.50 8.67
C ARG A 30 6.38 0.64 7.71
N GLN A 31 5.74 0.07 6.69
CA GLN A 31 6.43 -0.69 5.64
C GLN A 31 7.30 0.21 4.74
N GLY A 32 6.95 1.49 4.64
CA GLY A 32 7.74 2.52 3.94
C GLY A 32 7.28 2.83 2.52
N SER A 33 6.22 2.20 2.01
CA SER A 33 5.69 2.48 0.66
C SER A 33 4.72 3.66 0.59
N ALA A 34 4.40 4.29 1.73
CA ALA A 34 3.38 5.31 1.77
C ALA A 34 3.69 6.49 2.71
N ARG A 35 3.14 7.65 2.35
CA ARG A 35 3.05 8.82 3.24
C ARG A 35 1.59 9.01 3.67
N LEU A 36 1.33 9.19 4.96
CA LEU A 36 -0.01 9.47 5.48
C LEU A 36 -0.17 10.98 5.70
N ILE A 37 -1.31 11.54 5.25
CA ILE A 37 -1.71 12.91 5.58
C ILE A 37 -3.07 12.92 6.29
N ARG A 38 -3.15 13.71 7.36
CA ARG A 38 -4.38 14.03 8.10
C ARG A 38 -4.11 15.27 8.98
N PRO A 39 -4.95 16.31 8.96
CA PRO A 39 -6.13 16.49 8.09
C PRO A 39 -5.75 16.63 6.61
N LEU A 40 -6.72 16.46 5.72
CA LEU A 40 -6.53 16.69 4.30
C LEU A 40 -6.58 18.20 4.01
N SER A 41 -5.53 18.72 3.38
CA SER A 41 -5.51 20.03 2.74
C SER A 41 -4.78 19.94 1.40
N ALA A 42 -4.99 20.93 0.52
CA ALA A 42 -4.31 21.00 -0.77
C ALA A 42 -2.77 21.03 -0.59
N ASP A 43 -2.28 21.91 0.28
CA ASP A 43 -0.84 22.08 0.52
C ASP A 43 -0.21 20.81 1.11
N ALA A 44 -0.89 20.16 2.06
CA ALA A 44 -0.40 18.92 2.66
C ALA A 44 -0.34 17.78 1.62
N LEU A 45 -1.32 17.72 0.72
CA LEU A 45 -1.33 16.74 -0.36
C LEU A 45 -0.19 17.00 -1.36
N VAL A 46 -0.01 18.24 -1.80
CA VAL A 46 1.09 18.61 -2.71
C VAL A 46 2.45 18.28 -2.08
N ALA A 47 2.67 18.66 -0.82
CA ALA A 47 3.91 18.37 -0.11
C ALA A 47 4.17 16.86 -0.01
N ALA A 48 3.17 16.06 0.38
CA ALA A 48 3.31 14.61 0.50
C ALA A 48 3.55 13.92 -0.85
N VAL A 49 2.90 14.39 -1.93
CA VAL A 49 3.16 13.88 -3.28
C VAL A 49 4.59 14.19 -3.71
N ASN A 50 5.06 15.42 -3.50
CA ASN A 50 6.44 15.79 -3.80
C ASN A 50 7.46 14.96 -3.01
N GLU A 51 7.21 14.72 -1.72
CA GLU A 51 8.03 13.85 -0.87
C GLU A 51 8.11 12.43 -1.44
N VAL A 52 6.96 11.83 -1.78
CA VAL A 52 6.88 10.47 -2.32
C VAL A 52 7.57 10.34 -3.68
N LEU A 53 7.47 11.37 -4.55
CA LEU A 53 8.07 11.35 -5.88
C LEU A 53 9.57 11.63 -5.87
N SER A 54 10.05 12.46 -4.94
CA SER A 54 11.48 12.83 -4.84
C SER A 54 12.33 11.84 -4.05
N SER A 55 11.70 11.02 -3.19
CA SER A 55 12.42 10.06 -2.36
C SER A 55 12.35 8.64 -2.94
N PRO A 56 13.46 8.09 -3.49
CA PRO A 56 13.44 6.77 -4.14
C PRO A 56 13.07 5.61 -3.19
N GLY A 57 13.23 5.82 -1.87
CA GLY A 57 12.89 4.84 -0.84
C GLY A 57 11.44 4.35 -0.92
N TYR A 58 10.48 5.23 -1.23
CA TYR A 58 9.07 4.85 -1.35
C TYR A 58 8.83 3.87 -2.49
N ARG A 59 9.40 4.14 -3.67
CA ARG A 59 9.30 3.25 -4.83
C ARG A 59 9.98 1.91 -4.55
N ALA A 60 11.16 1.93 -3.94
CA ALA A 60 11.86 0.69 -3.58
C ALA A 60 11.04 -0.15 -2.57
N ALA A 61 10.42 0.49 -1.58
CA ALA A 61 9.55 -0.20 -0.63
C ALA A 61 8.28 -0.76 -1.29
N ALA A 62 7.66 -0.02 -2.21
CA ALA A 62 6.50 -0.50 -2.97
C ALA A 62 6.86 -1.69 -3.87
N GLN A 63 8.01 -1.66 -4.56
CA GLN A 63 8.49 -2.79 -5.37
C GLN A 63 8.78 -4.03 -4.52
N ARG A 64 9.37 -3.87 -3.32
CA ARG A 64 9.54 -5.00 -2.38
C ARG A 64 8.20 -5.56 -1.92
N ALA A 65 7.22 -4.70 -1.64
CA ALA A 65 5.86 -5.15 -1.31
C ALA A 65 5.22 -5.92 -2.47
N ALA A 66 5.40 -5.46 -3.71
CA ALA A 66 4.91 -6.14 -4.91
C ALA A 66 5.50 -7.55 -5.05
N ALA A 67 6.80 -7.70 -4.81
CA ALA A 67 7.50 -8.98 -4.91
C ALA A 67 6.94 -10.04 -3.94
N GLY A 68 6.42 -9.62 -2.78
CA GLY A 68 5.82 -10.51 -1.78
C GLY A 68 4.56 -11.25 -2.25
N ILE A 69 4.00 -10.92 -3.44
CA ILE A 69 2.92 -11.70 -4.05
C ILE A 69 3.33 -13.14 -4.38
N ALA A 70 4.63 -13.39 -4.57
CA ALA A 70 5.16 -14.74 -4.79
C ALA A 70 5.09 -15.61 -3.53
N ASP A 71 4.96 -14.99 -2.35
CA ASP A 71 4.99 -15.66 -1.05
C ASP A 71 3.59 -15.97 -0.49
N VAL A 72 2.53 -15.70 -1.27
CA VAL A 72 1.14 -16.00 -0.88
C VAL A 72 0.52 -17.07 -1.76
N ALA A 73 -0.40 -17.83 -1.20
CA ALA A 73 -1.13 -18.85 -1.96
C ALA A 73 -2.05 -18.22 -3.02
N ASP A 74 -2.17 -18.87 -4.18
CA ASP A 74 -3.16 -18.53 -5.19
C ASP A 74 -4.58 -18.66 -4.60
N PRO A 75 -5.38 -17.57 -4.53
CA PRO A 75 -6.71 -17.62 -3.94
C PRO A 75 -7.65 -18.58 -4.67
N VAL A 76 -7.48 -18.78 -5.99
CA VAL A 76 -8.32 -19.74 -6.75
C VAL A 76 -7.99 -21.16 -6.35
N ARG A 77 -6.70 -21.47 -6.21
CA ARG A 77 -6.25 -22.79 -5.73
C ARG A 77 -6.78 -23.09 -4.33
N VAL A 78 -6.67 -22.12 -3.41
CA VAL A 78 -7.19 -22.25 -2.03
C VAL A 78 -8.68 -22.60 -2.02
N CYS A 79 -9.50 -21.92 -2.84
CA CYS A 79 -10.93 -22.22 -2.93
C CYS A 79 -11.21 -23.63 -3.47
N ARG A 80 -10.43 -24.10 -4.46
CA ARG A 80 -10.59 -25.45 -5.02
C ARG A 80 -10.22 -26.53 -4.01
N GLU A 81 -9.12 -26.35 -3.28
CA GLU A 81 -8.67 -27.29 -2.24
C GLU A 81 -9.69 -27.38 -1.10
N ALA A 82 -10.29 -26.26 -0.70
CA ALA A 82 -11.33 -26.22 0.33
C ALA A 82 -12.63 -26.97 -0.06
N LEU A 83 -12.95 -27.08 -1.35
CA LEU A 83 -14.10 -27.83 -1.86
C LEU A 83 -13.79 -29.32 -2.09
N ALA A 84 -12.51 -29.68 -2.19
CA ALA A 84 -12.05 -31.05 -2.40
C ALA A 84 -11.80 -31.82 -1.09
N GLY A 85 -11.85 -31.13 0.05
CA GLY A 85 -11.90 -31.71 1.40
C GLY A 85 -13.32 -31.84 1.92
#